data_AF-A0A3N9N2S9-F1
#
_entry.id   AF-A0A3N9N2S9-F1
#
_cell.length_a   1.000
_cell.length_b   1.000
_cell.length_c   1.000
_cell.angle_alpha   90.00
_cell.angle_beta   90.00
_cell.angle_gamma   90.00
#
_symmetry.space_group_name_H-M   'P 1'
#
loop_
_entity.id
_entity.type
_entity.pdbx_description
1 polymer ?
#
loop_
_entity_poly.entity_id
_entity_poly.type
_entity_poly.pdbx_seq_one_letter_code
_entity_poly.pdbx_strand_id
1 'polypeptide(L)'
;MKKRTTTIILILSLAFNVAFLGSLGYRLWQKNREADSRLTRFDRRNEESVERERPTEEFPERPNFRPEEMAQIEEIRQMFEPRIREIQDELMEKRRALIMLMEEHEEIDPDTFTIYEHIDEIGDLQAELEKEVTRQILMARTVLDSAGQRQFFWMLGRRMGSDFPDMRSPRQDNQNNRSE
;
A
#
# COMPACT_ATOMS: atom_id res chain seq x y z
N MET A 1 15.03 40.60 -41.55
CA MET A 1 15.61 39.54 -40.69
C MET A 1 14.62 38.87 -39.71
N LYS A 2 13.34 39.27 -39.62
CA LYS A 2 12.41 38.75 -38.60
C LYS A 2 11.76 37.37 -38.88
N LYS A 3 11.62 36.98 -40.15
CA LYS A 3 10.91 35.73 -40.52
C LYS A 3 11.64 34.46 -40.08
N ARG A 4 12.97 34.42 -40.21
CA ARG A 4 13.78 33.25 -39.84
C ARG A 4 13.77 33.00 -38.33
N THR A 5 13.77 34.06 -37.52
CA THR A 5 13.73 33.96 -36.06
C THR A 5 12.41 33.38 -35.56
N THR A 6 11.28 33.81 -36.16
CA THR A 6 9.95 33.27 -35.81
C THR A 6 9.84 31.78 -36.12
N THR A 7 10.33 31.34 -37.28
CA THR A 7 10.33 29.92 -37.66
C THR A 7 11.17 29.08 -36.70
N ILE A 8 12.34 29.57 -36.29
CA ILE A 8 13.22 28.87 -35.34
C ILE A 8 12.54 28.72 -33.97
N ILE A 9 11.90 29.78 -33.45
CA ILE A 9 11.18 29.74 -32.17
C ILE A 9 10.02 28.73 -32.22
N LEU A 10 9.30 28.67 -33.34
CA LEU A 10 8.17 27.77 -33.52
C LEU A 10 8.61 26.29 -33.52
N ILE A 11 9.71 25.98 -34.21
CA ILE A 11 10.29 24.62 -34.24
C ILE A 11 10.76 24.22 -32.84
N LEU A 12 11.43 25.12 -32.11
CA LEU A 12 11.89 24.88 -30.74
C LEU A 12 10.73 24.62 -29.77
N SER A 13 9.66 25.43 -29.87
CA SER A 13 8.46 25.24 -29.04
C SER A 13 7.77 23.90 -29.33
N LEU A 14 7.70 23.50 -30.61
CA LEU A 14 7.12 22.20 -30.98
C LEU A 14 7.96 21.04 -30.44
N ALA A 15 9.29 21.09 -30.60
CA ALA A 15 10.19 20.06 -30.10
C ALA A 15 10.11 19.91 -28.57
N PHE A 16 9.99 21.03 -27.85
CA PHE A 16 9.83 21.02 -26.39
C PHE A 16 8.53 20.33 -25.95
N ASN A 17 7.41 20.63 -26.62
CA ASN A 17 6.12 19.98 -26.32
C ASN A 17 6.17 18.47 -26.57
N VAL A 18 6.78 18.03 -27.68
CA VAL A 18 6.93 16.60 -28.00
C VAL A 18 7.81 15.89 -26.99
N ALA A 19 8.93 16.49 -26.57
CA ALA A 19 9.80 15.91 -25.55
C ALA A 19 9.11 15.84 -24.18
N PHE A 20 8.32 16.85 -23.82
CA PHE A 20 7.56 16.87 -22.58
C PHE A 20 6.49 15.77 -22.55
N LEU A 21 5.71 15.62 -23.63
CA LEU A 21 4.73 14.54 -23.76
C LEU A 21 5.39 13.16 -23.76
N GLY A 22 6.53 12.99 -24.46
CA GLY A 22 7.29 11.74 -24.47
C GLY A 22 7.82 11.36 -23.09
N SER A 23 8.34 12.32 -22.32
CA SER A 23 8.87 12.06 -20.97
C SER A 23 7.75 11.75 -19.96
N LEU A 24 6.61 12.45 -20.01
CA LEU A 24 5.44 12.13 -19.20
C LEU A 24 4.85 10.76 -19.58
N GLY A 25 4.68 10.50 -20.88
CA GLY A 25 4.21 9.21 -21.39
C GLY A 25 5.12 8.06 -20.99
N TYR A 26 6.44 8.23 -21.09
CA TYR A 26 7.41 7.22 -20.67
C TYR A 26 7.36 6.98 -19.15
N ARG A 27 7.23 8.03 -18.35
CA ARG A 27 7.13 7.91 -16.88
C ARG A 27 5.83 7.23 -16.45
N LEU A 28 4.72 7.55 -17.11
CA LEU A 28 3.43 6.90 -16.86
C LEU A 28 3.44 5.43 -17.32
N TRP A 29 4.01 5.14 -18.48
CA TRP A 29 4.16 3.77 -18.97
C TRP A 29 5.05 2.92 -18.06
N GLN A 30 6.17 3.48 -17.56
CA GLN A 30 7.05 2.79 -16.63
C GLN A 30 6.34 2.51 -15.28
N LYS A 31 5.56 3.48 -14.78
CA LYS A 31 4.76 3.31 -13.56
C LYS A 31 3.64 2.27 -13.74
N ASN A 32 3.03 2.22 -14.92
CA ASN A 32 2.03 1.20 -15.25
C ASN A 32 2.64 -0.20 -15.38
N ARG A 33 3.85 -0.37 -15.93
CA ARG A 33 4.52 -1.70 -15.93
C ARG A 33 4.83 -2.21 -14.52
N GLU A 34 5.10 -1.33 -13.57
CA GLU A 34 5.26 -1.69 -12.15
C GLU A 34 3.93 -2.02 -11.46
N ALA A 35 2.81 -1.42 -11.89
CA ALA A 35 1.47 -1.74 -11.40
C ALA A 35 0.93 -3.05 -11.99
N ASP A 36 1.17 -3.29 -13.28
CA ASP A 36 0.73 -4.48 -14.01
C ASP A 36 1.50 -5.74 -13.54
N SER A 37 2.75 -5.56 -13.11
CA SER A 37 3.52 -6.60 -12.42
C SER A 37 3.09 -6.85 -10.96
N ARG A 38 2.20 -6.02 -10.37
CA ARG A 38 1.56 -6.31 -9.07
C ARG A 38 0.27 -7.11 -9.26
N LEU A 39 -0.49 -6.87 -10.34
CA LEU A 39 -1.68 -7.66 -10.68
C LEU A 39 -1.30 -9.10 -11.09
N THR A 40 -0.20 -9.29 -11.82
CA THR A 40 0.32 -10.63 -12.17
C THR A 40 1.08 -11.35 -11.02
N ARG A 41 1.42 -10.65 -9.93
CA ARG A 41 2.05 -11.28 -8.75
C ARG A 41 1.08 -12.06 -7.85
N PHE A 42 -0.23 -11.83 -7.96
CA PHE A 42 -1.20 -12.63 -7.23
C PHE A 42 -1.32 -14.05 -7.78
N ASP A 43 -1.03 -14.26 -9.07
CA ASP A 43 -1.13 -15.59 -9.70
C ASP A 43 0.22 -16.33 -9.76
N ARG A 44 1.35 -15.61 -9.87
CA ARG A 44 2.69 -16.21 -10.02
C ARG A 44 3.43 -16.50 -8.71
N ARG A 45 2.73 -16.61 -7.58
CA ARG A 45 3.33 -16.96 -6.29
C ARG A 45 3.54 -18.47 -6.09
N ASN A 46 3.09 -19.31 -7.02
CA ASN A 46 3.15 -20.77 -6.88
C ASN A 46 4.23 -21.50 -7.69
N GLU A 47 4.93 -20.89 -8.66
CA GLU A 47 5.74 -21.72 -9.59
C GLU A 47 7.21 -21.34 -9.84
N GLU A 48 7.72 -20.17 -9.46
CA GLU A 48 9.10 -19.82 -9.87
C GLU A 48 9.81 -18.85 -8.92
N SER A 49 10.02 -19.24 -7.66
CA SER A 49 11.04 -18.62 -6.81
C SER A 49 12.37 -19.34 -6.99
N VAL A 50 13.03 -19.11 -8.13
CA VAL A 50 14.45 -19.39 -8.31
C VAL A 50 15.23 -18.41 -7.42
N GLU A 51 15.79 -18.97 -6.36
CA GLU A 51 16.93 -18.52 -5.54
C GLU A 51 17.69 -17.31 -6.12
N ARG A 52 17.20 -16.11 -5.80
CA ARG A 52 18.11 -14.99 -5.57
C ARG A 52 18.20 -14.82 -4.07
N GLU A 53 19.25 -15.40 -3.50
CA GLU A 53 19.74 -15.17 -2.15
C GLU A 53 20.04 -13.67 -1.99
N ARG A 54 18.99 -12.88 -1.77
CA ARG A 54 19.19 -11.64 -1.02
C ARG A 54 19.65 -12.09 0.37
N PRO A 55 20.66 -11.45 0.96
CA PRO A 55 20.95 -11.66 2.36
C PRO A 55 19.62 -11.46 3.08
N THR A 56 19.07 -12.52 3.65
CA THR A 56 17.99 -12.44 4.60
C THR A 56 18.56 -11.58 5.71
N GLU A 57 18.38 -10.27 5.63
CA GLU A 57 18.42 -9.41 6.80
C GLU A 57 17.58 -10.16 7.81
N GLU A 58 18.25 -10.73 8.81
CA GLU A 58 17.65 -11.59 9.81
C GLU A 58 16.45 -10.83 10.33
N PHE A 59 15.26 -11.22 9.86
CA PHE A 59 14.04 -10.53 10.21
C PHE A 59 14.02 -10.58 11.74
N PRO A 60 14.03 -9.43 12.43
CA PRO A 60 14.11 -9.40 13.87
C PRO A 60 13.01 -10.28 14.40
N GLU A 61 13.46 -11.34 15.08
CA GLU A 61 12.73 -12.33 15.87
C GLU A 61 11.24 -12.39 15.57
N ARG A 62 10.80 -13.49 14.93
CA ARG A 62 9.38 -13.87 14.89
C ARG A 62 8.78 -13.62 16.28
N PRO A 63 7.61 -12.97 16.36
CA PRO A 63 7.05 -12.59 17.63
C PRO A 63 6.91 -13.81 18.52
N ASN A 64 7.41 -13.69 19.76
CA ASN A 64 7.42 -14.80 20.71
C ASN A 64 6.09 -14.82 21.47
N PHE A 65 5.00 -14.97 20.71
CA PHE A 65 3.68 -15.16 21.27
C PHE A 65 3.56 -16.58 21.80
N ARG A 66 2.83 -16.75 22.91
CA ARG A 66 2.51 -18.07 23.41
C ARG A 66 1.66 -18.81 22.37
N PRO A 67 1.78 -20.15 22.25
CA PRO A 67 0.96 -20.90 21.30
C PRO A 67 -0.56 -20.66 21.45
N GLU A 68 -1.02 -20.45 22.68
CA GLU A 68 -2.42 -20.11 23.00
C GLU A 68 -2.83 -18.74 22.44
N GLU A 69 -1.96 -17.73 22.56
CA GLU A 69 -2.22 -16.38 22.02
C GLU A 69 -2.25 -16.40 20.50
N MET A 70 -1.35 -17.18 19.87
CA MET A 70 -1.34 -17.39 18.43
C MET A 70 -2.63 -18.03 17.93
N ALA A 71 -3.12 -19.06 18.64
CA ALA A 71 -4.39 -19.71 18.30
C ALA A 71 -5.56 -18.73 18.39
N GLN A 72 -5.62 -17.90 19.44
CA GLN A 72 -6.67 -16.89 19.61
C GLN A 72 -6.60 -15.79 18.54
N ILE A 73 -5.39 -15.33 18.17
CA ILE A 73 -5.22 -14.36 17.08
C ILE A 73 -5.69 -14.95 15.75
N GLU A 74 -5.37 -16.21 15.47
CA GLU A 74 -5.79 -16.86 14.24
C GLU A 74 -7.31 -17.08 14.18
N GLU A 75 -7.94 -17.42 15.30
CA GLU A 75 -9.41 -17.50 15.41
C GLU A 75 -10.06 -16.13 15.14
N ILE A 76 -9.54 -15.06 15.76
CA ILE A 76 -9.99 -13.69 15.48
C ILE A 76 -9.80 -13.36 14.00
N ARG A 77 -8.67 -13.73 13.39
CA ARG A 77 -8.46 -13.49 11.97
C ARG A 77 -9.48 -14.21 11.10
N GLN A 78 -9.75 -15.48 11.36
CA GLN A 78 -10.73 -16.27 10.61
C GLN A 78 -12.15 -15.69 10.74
N MET A 79 -12.48 -15.07 11.88
CA MET A 79 -13.76 -14.39 12.10
C MET A 79 -13.95 -13.17 11.19
N PHE A 80 -12.90 -12.37 10.97
CA PHE A 80 -12.97 -11.15 10.15
C PHE A 80 -12.70 -11.40 8.66
N GLU A 81 -12.01 -12.49 8.32
CA GLU A 81 -11.59 -12.80 6.95
C GLU A 81 -12.74 -12.78 5.93
N PRO A 82 -13.93 -13.37 6.17
CA PRO A 82 -15.02 -13.35 5.20
C PRO A 82 -15.48 -11.92 4.87
N ARG A 83 -15.70 -11.08 5.89
CA ARG A 83 -16.17 -9.70 5.69
C ARG A 83 -15.11 -8.83 5.01
N ILE A 84 -13.84 -8.97 5.42
CA ILE A 84 -12.73 -8.26 4.77
C ILE A 84 -12.62 -8.66 3.29
N ARG A 85 -12.76 -9.96 2.99
CA ARG A 85 -12.71 -10.45 1.60
C ARG A 85 -13.87 -9.89 0.77
N GLU A 86 -15.08 -9.92 1.30
CA GLU A 86 -16.26 -9.34 0.65
C GLU A 86 -16.05 -7.86 0.28
N ILE A 87 -15.62 -7.02 1.23
CA ILE A 87 -15.34 -5.60 0.98
C ILE A 87 -14.22 -5.44 -0.07
N GLN A 88 -13.19 -6.28 -0.03
CA GLN A 88 -12.11 -6.25 -1.02
C GLN A 88 -12.58 -6.60 -2.43
N ASP A 89 -13.46 -7.60 -2.55
CA ASP A 89 -14.03 -8.03 -3.82
C ASP A 89 -14.92 -6.92 -4.42
N GLU A 90 -15.81 -6.32 -3.62
CA GLU A 90 -16.64 -5.18 -4.03
C GLU A 90 -15.78 -3.97 -4.46
N LEU A 91 -14.73 -3.66 -3.69
CA LEU A 91 -13.81 -2.56 -3.98
C LEU A 91 -13.00 -2.82 -5.28
N MET A 92 -12.67 -4.07 -5.59
CA MET A 92 -12.08 -4.44 -6.88
C MET A 92 -13.08 -4.28 -8.03
N GLU A 93 -14.33 -4.69 -7.84
CA GLU A 93 -15.39 -4.56 -8.85
C GLU A 93 -15.66 -3.09 -9.17
N LYS A 94 -15.87 -2.24 -8.16
CA LYS A 94 -16.11 -0.79 -8.33
C LYS A 94 -14.94 -0.08 -9.00
N ARG A 95 -13.69 -0.45 -8.68
CA ARG A 95 -12.51 0.09 -9.36
C ARG A 95 -12.45 -0.31 -10.83
N ARG A 96 -12.83 -1.54 -11.18
CA ARG A 96 -12.92 -1.96 -12.59
C ARG A 96 -14.01 -1.19 -13.32
N ALA A 97 -15.19 -1.03 -12.71
CA ALA A 97 -16.28 -0.24 -13.26
C ALA A 97 -15.86 1.22 -13.54
N LEU A 98 -15.17 1.85 -12.59
CA LEU A 98 -14.63 3.20 -12.78
C LEU A 98 -13.65 3.29 -13.95
N ILE A 99 -12.75 2.31 -14.10
CA ILE A 99 -11.82 2.27 -15.25
C ILE A 99 -12.59 2.13 -16.56
N MET A 100 -13.58 1.24 -16.63
CA MET A 100 -14.40 1.06 -17.84
C MET A 100 -15.15 2.34 -18.20
N LEU A 101 -15.75 3.04 -17.22
CA LEU A 101 -16.39 4.34 -17.44
C LEU A 101 -15.40 5.37 -18.01
N MET A 102 -14.17 5.41 -17.50
CA MET A 102 -13.14 6.32 -18.00
C MET A 102 -12.62 5.95 -19.40
N GLU A 103 -12.70 4.68 -19.80
CA GLU A 103 -12.27 4.18 -21.11
C GLU A 103 -13.36 4.32 -22.19
N GLU A 104 -14.64 4.16 -21.83
CA GLU A 104 -15.77 4.13 -22.77
C GLU A 104 -16.08 5.50 -23.40
N HIS A 105 -15.65 6.59 -22.79
CA HIS A 105 -15.83 7.95 -23.32
C HIS A 105 -14.75 8.33 -24.35
N GLU A 106 -14.92 7.87 -25.61
CA GLU A 106 -14.33 8.54 -26.79
C GLU A 106 -15.00 9.90 -27.09
N GLU A 107 -16.10 10.22 -26.40
CA GLU A 107 -16.85 11.47 -26.56
C GLU A 107 -16.17 12.66 -25.88
N ILE A 108 -16.43 13.86 -26.41
CA ILE A 108 -15.78 15.13 -26.02
C ILE A 108 -16.08 15.54 -24.56
N ASP A 109 -17.10 14.95 -23.93
CA ASP A 109 -17.53 15.28 -22.56
C ASP A 109 -17.88 14.00 -21.77
N PRO A 110 -17.01 13.53 -20.86
CA PRO A 110 -17.27 12.34 -20.04
C PRO A 110 -18.36 12.61 -18.99
N ASP A 111 -19.11 11.57 -18.60
CA ASP A 111 -20.10 11.68 -17.53
C ASP A 111 -19.42 11.80 -16.16
N THR A 112 -19.02 13.03 -15.84
CA THR A 112 -18.33 13.36 -14.59
C THR A 112 -19.19 13.04 -13.36
N PHE A 113 -20.51 13.11 -13.45
CA PHE A 113 -21.40 12.83 -12.32
C PHE A 113 -21.29 11.36 -11.90
N THR A 114 -21.43 10.44 -12.86
CA THR A 114 -21.32 8.99 -12.60
C THR A 114 -19.92 8.60 -12.13
N ILE A 115 -18.87 9.25 -12.66
CA ILE A 115 -17.48 9.06 -12.20
C ILE A 115 -17.32 9.46 -10.72
N TYR A 116 -17.84 10.62 -10.33
CA TYR A 116 -17.74 11.07 -8.94
C TYR A 116 -18.53 10.17 -7.98
N GLU A 117 -19.70 9.70 -8.39
CA GLU A 117 -20.47 8.72 -7.61
C GLU A 117 -19.66 7.44 -7.33
N HIS A 118 -19.01 6.88 -8.36
CA HIS A 118 -18.14 5.69 -8.17
C HIS A 118 -16.93 5.97 -7.27
N ILE A 119 -16.37 7.18 -7.32
CA ILE A 119 -15.27 7.58 -6.45
C ILE A 119 -15.73 7.62 -4.99
N ASP A 120 -16.90 8.19 -4.72
CA ASP A 120 -17.48 8.28 -3.38
C ASP A 120 -17.78 6.88 -2.81
N GLU A 121 -18.40 6.00 -3.60
CA GLU A 121 -18.65 4.60 -3.21
C GLU A 121 -17.35 3.85 -2.89
N ILE A 122 -16.29 4.03 -3.69
CA ILE A 122 -14.98 3.45 -3.42
C ILE A 122 -14.40 4.01 -2.11
N GLY A 123 -14.62 5.30 -1.84
CA GLY A 123 -14.23 5.96 -0.59
C GLY A 123 -14.92 5.34 0.62
N ASP A 124 -16.22 5.11 0.53
CA ASP A 124 -17.02 4.47 1.59
C ASP A 124 -16.55 3.04 1.87
N LEU A 125 -16.31 2.24 0.82
CA LEU A 125 -15.78 0.87 0.95
C LEU A 125 -14.38 0.85 1.59
N GLN A 126 -13.50 1.81 1.24
CA GLN A 126 -12.19 1.93 1.88
C GLN A 126 -12.32 2.25 3.36
N ALA A 127 -13.18 3.22 3.72
CA ALA A 127 -13.43 3.56 5.11
C ALA A 127 -14.02 2.38 5.89
N GLU A 128 -14.85 1.55 5.26
CA GLU A 128 -15.38 0.35 5.87
C GLU A 128 -14.29 -0.72 6.09
N LEU A 129 -13.46 -0.99 5.08
CA LEU A 129 -12.33 -1.92 5.20
C LEU A 129 -11.40 -1.52 6.34
N GLU A 130 -11.07 -0.23 6.46
CA GLU A 130 -10.23 0.29 7.54
C GLU A 130 -10.86 0.10 8.92
N LYS A 131 -12.18 0.28 9.03
CA LYS A 131 -12.92 0.00 10.28
C LYS A 131 -12.83 -1.47 10.65
N GLU A 132 -13.02 -2.39 9.71
CA GLU A 132 -12.92 -3.83 10.00
C GLU A 132 -11.52 -4.26 10.42
N VAL A 133 -10.49 -3.82 9.70
CA VAL A 133 -9.09 -4.10 10.05
C VAL A 133 -8.76 -3.52 11.43
N THR A 134 -9.24 -2.31 11.73
CA THR A 134 -9.04 -1.69 13.05
C THR A 134 -9.74 -2.48 14.15
N ARG A 135 -10.98 -2.95 13.93
CA ARG A 135 -11.68 -3.81 14.89
C ARG A 135 -10.94 -5.12 15.13
N GLN A 136 -10.45 -5.76 14.07
CA GLN A 136 -9.64 -6.98 14.17
C GLN A 136 -8.38 -6.75 15.02
N ILE A 137 -7.65 -5.66 14.77
CA ILE A 137 -6.46 -5.25 15.54
C ILE A 137 -6.81 -5.04 17.02
N LEU A 138 -7.93 -4.34 17.30
CA LEU A 138 -8.38 -4.09 18.67
C LEU A 138 -8.78 -5.39 19.37
N MET A 139 -9.44 -6.32 18.70
CA MET A 139 -9.76 -7.64 19.27
C MET A 139 -8.50 -8.46 19.53
N ALA A 140 -7.57 -8.52 18.58
CA ALA A 140 -6.29 -9.23 18.76
C ALA A 140 -5.49 -8.67 19.94
N ARG A 141 -5.56 -7.36 20.20
CA ARG A 141 -4.95 -6.76 21.38
C ARG A 141 -5.51 -7.33 22.70
N THR A 142 -6.81 -7.62 22.77
CA THR A 142 -7.46 -8.07 24.02
C THR A 142 -7.02 -9.46 24.48
N VAL A 143 -6.56 -10.31 23.56
CA VAL A 143 -6.09 -11.68 23.84
C VAL A 143 -4.59 -11.75 24.16
N LEU A 144 -3.86 -10.65 23.93
CA LEU A 144 -2.43 -10.55 24.18
C LEU A 144 -2.14 -10.00 25.58
N ASP A 145 -1.12 -10.54 26.23
CA ASP A 145 -0.56 -9.93 27.43
C ASP A 145 0.16 -8.60 27.14
N SER A 146 0.55 -7.87 28.18
CA SER A 146 1.21 -6.56 28.03
C SER A 146 2.52 -6.61 27.22
N ALA A 147 3.25 -7.72 27.22
CA ALA A 147 4.47 -7.87 26.44
C ALA A 147 4.16 -8.16 24.97
N GLY A 148 3.22 -9.07 24.72
CA GLY A 148 2.69 -9.41 23.40
C GLY A 148 2.06 -8.20 22.72
N GLN A 149 1.27 -7.38 23.43
CA GLN A 149 0.69 -6.15 22.88
C GLN A 149 1.78 -5.20 22.36
N ARG A 150 2.85 -4.96 23.13
CA ARG A 150 3.96 -4.10 22.68
C ARG A 150 4.63 -4.64 21.43
N GLN A 151 4.91 -5.94 21.40
CA GLN A 151 5.52 -6.58 20.23
C GLN A 151 4.61 -6.53 19.00
N PHE A 152 3.31 -6.78 19.19
CA PHE A 152 2.30 -6.71 18.14
C PHE A 152 2.23 -5.31 17.52
N PHE A 153 2.12 -4.25 18.32
CA PHE A 153 2.08 -2.88 17.81
C PHE A 153 3.40 -2.43 17.20
N TRP A 154 4.54 -2.87 17.74
CA TRP A 154 5.84 -2.60 17.13
C TRP A 154 5.94 -3.17 15.71
N MET A 155 5.50 -4.42 15.51
CA MET A 155 5.47 -5.03 14.18
C MET A 155 4.49 -4.31 13.24
N LEU A 156 3.32 -3.94 13.75
CA LEU A 156 2.29 -3.24 13.00
C LEU A 156 2.81 -1.89 12.51
N GLY A 157 3.44 -1.11 13.40
CA GLY A 157 4.05 0.18 13.06
C GLY A 157 5.15 0.06 12.00
N ARG A 158 6.01 -0.94 12.11
CA ARG A 158 7.06 -1.18 11.10
C ARG A 158 6.48 -1.46 9.72
N ARG A 159 5.37 -2.22 9.64
CA ARG A 159 4.67 -2.48 8.37
C ARG A 159 3.97 -1.25 7.81
N MET A 160 3.49 -0.36 8.68
CA MET A 160 2.87 0.91 8.30
C MET A 160 3.90 2.00 7.94
N GLY A 161 5.21 1.71 8.07
CA GLY A 161 6.25 2.70 7.80
C GLY A 161 6.33 3.82 8.83
N SER A 162 5.75 3.63 10.01
CA SER A 162 5.92 4.57 11.11
C SER A 162 7.28 4.34 11.79
N ASP A 163 8.10 5.38 11.84
CA ASP A 163 9.33 5.45 12.62
C ASP A 163 9.00 5.48 14.12
N PHE A 164 8.48 4.39 14.67
CA PHE A 164 8.33 4.28 16.11
C PHE A 164 9.74 4.32 16.74
N PRO A 165 9.98 5.21 17.73
CA PRO A 165 11.25 5.20 18.44
C PRO A 165 11.47 3.81 19.01
N ASP A 166 12.67 3.27 18.75
CA ASP A 166 13.03 1.90 19.08
C ASP A 166 12.81 1.63 20.58
N MET A 167 11.72 0.94 20.91
CA MET A 167 11.37 0.62 22.31
C MET A 167 12.35 -0.39 22.93
N ARG A 168 13.35 -0.88 22.17
CA ARG A 168 14.38 -1.81 22.63
C ARG A 168 15.46 -1.19 23.53
N SER A 169 15.35 0.07 23.94
CA SER A 169 16.29 0.63 24.93
C SER A 169 15.59 1.34 26.09
N PRO A 170 15.21 0.61 27.16
CA PRO A 170 15.47 1.13 28.49
C PRO A 170 17.00 1.22 28.60
N ARG A 171 17.53 2.39 28.22
CA ARG A 171 18.92 2.78 28.48
C ARG A 171 19.29 2.34 29.89
N GLN A 172 20.26 1.42 29.98
CA GLN A 172 20.97 1.08 31.22
C GLN A 172 21.86 2.26 31.67
N ASP A 173 21.40 3.50 31.55
CA ASP A 173 22.19 4.70 31.86
C ASP A 173 22.28 4.96 33.37
N ASN A 174 21.95 3.99 34.24
CA ASN A 174 21.80 4.22 35.67
C ASN A 174 22.49 3.18 36.58
N GLN A 175 23.68 2.69 36.20
CA GLN A 175 24.52 1.89 37.11
C GLN A 175 25.94 2.43 37.38
N ASN A 176 26.42 3.48 36.70
CA ASN A 176 27.80 3.96 36.91
C ASN A 176 27.97 5.17 37.86
N ASN A 177 26.92 5.68 38.53
CA ASN A 177 27.03 6.83 39.45
C ASN A 177 26.84 6.47 40.94
N ARG A 178 27.34 5.31 41.40
CA ARG A 178 27.47 5.01 42.85
C ARG A 178 28.81 4.34 43.14
N SER A 179 29.88 5.12 43.07
CA SER A 179 31.18 4.80 43.66
C SER A 179 31.91 6.11 43.96
N GLU A 180 31.44 6.82 44.99
CA GLU A 180 32.23 7.78 45.78
C GLU A 180 31.92 7.53 47.26
#